data_AF-A0A843DZS2-F1
#
_entry.id   AF-A0A843DZS2-F1
#
_cell.length_a   1.000
_cell.length_b   1.000
_cell.length_c   1.000
_cell.angle_alpha   90.00
_cell.angle_beta   90.00
_cell.angle_gamma   90.00
#
_symmetry.space_group_name_H-M   'P 1'
#
loop_
_entity.id
_entity.type
_entity.pdbx_description
1 polymer ?
#
loop_
_entity_poly.entity_id
_entity_poly.type
_entity_poly.pdbx_seq_one_letter_code
_entity_poly.pdbx_strand_id
1 'polypeptide(L)'
;MDIQILEMAERKCKFILKNSTPSMANALRRTMLSDIPKMAIDKVEFHLGLIDVDGKEFESVTPLFDEIIAHRLGMVPIPTDLSLFNYQKDCVCGGEGCPSCSIMYLLKKSGPCTVYSGDMEPLGSPDLKVKDENIPIVELADRQSVLIYAHAVMGTASTHVKWQVANGVG
;
A
#
# COMPACT_ATOMS: atom_id res chain seq x y z
N MET A 1 -8.60 -34.16 -1.30
CA MET A 1 -8.56 -32.84 -1.94
C MET A 1 -7.31 -32.82 -2.80
N ASP A 2 -7.48 -32.75 -4.12
CA ASP A 2 -6.38 -32.73 -5.06
C ASP A 2 -6.43 -31.44 -5.88
N ILE A 3 -5.27 -30.80 -6.07
CA ILE A 3 -5.15 -29.56 -6.81
C ILE A 3 -4.44 -29.85 -8.13
N GLN A 4 -5.12 -29.57 -9.25
CA GLN A 4 -4.52 -29.60 -10.57
C GLN A 4 -4.31 -28.17 -11.06
N ILE A 5 -3.05 -27.73 -11.14
CA ILE A 5 -2.70 -26.40 -11.65
C ILE A 5 -2.89 -26.39 -13.17
N LEU A 6 -3.65 -25.42 -13.68
CA LEU A 6 -3.84 -25.17 -15.11
C LEU A 6 -2.92 -24.06 -15.61
N GLU A 7 -2.76 -23.00 -14.82
CA GLU A 7 -1.97 -21.82 -15.16
C GLU A 7 -1.37 -21.26 -13.87
N MET A 8 -0.08 -20.95 -13.89
CA MET A 8 0.62 -20.25 -12.82
C MET A 8 1.46 -19.16 -13.46
N ALA A 9 1.08 -17.92 -13.23
CA ALA A 9 1.79 -16.72 -13.65
C ALA A 9 2.07 -15.84 -12.41
N GLU A 10 2.88 -14.81 -12.57
CA GLU A 10 3.35 -13.97 -11.45
C GLU A 10 2.21 -13.36 -10.60
N ARG A 11 1.13 -12.90 -11.26
CA ARG A 11 -0.03 -12.24 -10.60
C ARG A 11 -1.35 -12.98 -10.81
N LYS A 12 -1.32 -14.24 -11.27
CA LYS A 12 -2.52 -15.01 -11.61
C LYS A 12 -2.27 -16.50 -11.45
N CYS A 13 -3.21 -17.20 -10.83
CA CYS A 13 -3.21 -18.65 -10.73
C CYS A 13 -4.59 -19.19 -11.11
N LYS A 14 -4.62 -20.29 -11.88
CA LYS A 14 -5.84 -21.02 -12.22
C LYS A 14 -5.60 -22.50 -11.95
N PHE A 15 -6.47 -23.12 -11.17
CA PHE A 15 -6.39 -24.53 -10.83
C PHE A 15 -7.77 -25.17 -10.72
N ILE A 16 -7.82 -26.49 -10.82
CA ILE A 16 -9.02 -27.30 -10.59
C ILE A 16 -8.87 -27.99 -9.24
N LEU A 17 -9.88 -27.82 -8.39
CA LEU A 17 -10.00 -28.52 -7.12
C LEU A 17 -10.82 -29.81 -7.32
N LYS A 18 -10.18 -30.97 -7.19
CA LYS A 18 -10.84 -32.29 -7.26
C LYS A 18 -11.03 -32.88 -5.86
N ASN A 19 -11.99 -33.79 -5.72
CA ASN A 19 -12.27 -34.51 -4.47
C ASN A 19 -12.41 -33.56 -3.27
N SER A 20 -13.23 -32.52 -3.44
CA SER A 20 -13.46 -31.46 -2.45
C SER A 20 -14.93 -31.06 -2.45
N THR A 21 -15.39 -30.42 -1.38
CA THR A 21 -16.76 -29.94 -1.22
C THR A 21 -16.89 -28.47 -1.65
N PRO A 22 -18.08 -28.01 -2.07
CA PRO A 22 -18.33 -26.58 -2.32
C PRO A 22 -18.04 -25.71 -1.09
N SER A 23 -18.28 -26.22 0.13
CA SER A 23 -17.96 -25.52 1.37
C SER A 23 -16.47 -25.23 1.51
N MET A 24 -15.63 -26.19 1.13
CA MET A 24 -14.18 -26.07 1.19
C MET A 24 -13.63 -25.12 0.12
N ALA A 25 -14.18 -25.18 -1.10
CA ALA A 25 -13.84 -24.22 -2.14
C ALA A 25 -14.20 -22.78 -1.73
N ASN A 26 -15.38 -22.58 -1.13
CA ASN A 26 -15.79 -21.27 -0.62
C ASN A 26 -14.95 -20.80 0.58
N ALA A 27 -14.52 -21.72 1.46
CA ALA A 27 -13.62 -21.39 2.54
C ALA A 27 -12.28 -20.85 2.01
N LEU A 28 -11.68 -21.55 1.04
CA LEU A 28 -10.44 -21.09 0.39
C LEU A 28 -10.61 -19.71 -0.25
N ARG A 29 -11.71 -19.50 -0.97
CA ARG A 29 -12.05 -18.21 -1.60
C ARG A 29 -12.17 -17.10 -0.55
N ARG A 30 -12.84 -17.34 0.57
CA ARG A 30 -12.99 -16.34 1.66
C ARG A 30 -11.66 -16.03 2.32
N THR A 31 -10.86 -17.04 2.62
CA THR A 31 -9.54 -16.86 3.22
C THR A 31 -8.63 -16.03 2.32
N MET A 32 -8.59 -16.33 1.01
CA MET A 32 -7.81 -15.55 0.04
C MET A 32 -8.24 -14.08 -0.06
N LEU A 33 -9.54 -13.80 0.14
CA LEU A 33 -10.07 -12.43 0.05
C LEU A 33 -9.96 -11.64 1.35
N SER A 34 -10.05 -12.28 2.52
CA SER A 34 -10.27 -11.57 3.79
C SER A 34 -9.18 -11.79 4.84
N ASP A 35 -8.55 -12.97 4.88
CA ASP A 35 -7.80 -13.40 6.07
C ASP A 35 -6.28 -13.35 5.88
N ILE A 36 -5.79 -13.22 4.65
CA ILE A 36 -4.34 -13.13 4.38
C ILE A 36 -3.83 -11.72 4.76
N PRO A 37 -2.80 -11.63 5.62
CA PRO A 37 -2.21 -10.34 6.01
C PRO A 37 -1.42 -9.68 4.88
N LYS A 38 -1.45 -8.36 4.88
CA LYS A 38 -0.70 -7.49 3.98
C LYS A 38 -0.31 -6.19 4.69
N MET A 39 0.73 -5.50 4.21
CA MET A 39 1.03 -4.11 4.55
C MET A 39 0.18 -3.16 3.70
N ALA A 40 -0.40 -2.13 4.31
CA ALA A 40 -1.05 -1.05 3.58
C ALA A 40 -0.90 0.27 4.35
N ILE A 41 -0.96 1.39 3.64
CA ILE A 41 -0.88 2.73 4.23
C ILE A 41 -2.12 2.95 5.12
N ASP A 42 -1.87 3.33 6.37
CA ASP A 42 -2.90 3.54 7.38
C ASP A 42 -2.95 4.97 7.91
N LYS A 43 -1.78 5.57 8.14
CA LYS A 43 -1.65 6.95 8.54
C LYS A 43 -0.91 7.74 7.48
N VAL A 44 -1.41 8.93 7.17
CA VAL A 44 -0.81 9.86 6.21
C VAL A 44 -0.67 11.21 6.91
N GLU A 45 0.54 11.75 6.93
CA GLU A 45 0.88 13.03 7.55
C GLU A 45 1.26 14.02 6.44
N PHE A 46 0.47 15.09 6.31
CA PHE A 46 0.69 16.15 5.34
C PHE A 46 1.49 17.27 5.99
N HIS A 47 2.64 17.61 5.42
CA HIS A 47 3.44 18.74 5.87
C HIS A 47 3.10 19.98 5.05
N LEU A 48 2.31 20.85 5.68
CA LEU A 48 1.87 22.11 5.10
C LEU A 48 2.93 23.20 5.33
N GLY A 49 3.21 23.99 4.31
CA GLY A 49 4.15 25.11 4.41
C GLY A 49 4.59 25.62 3.05
N LEU A 50 5.51 26.59 3.10
CA LEU A 50 6.25 27.04 1.93
C LEU A 50 7.51 26.18 1.80
N ILE A 51 7.70 25.60 0.62
CA ILE A 51 8.87 24.81 0.28
C ILE A 51 9.68 25.63 -0.72
N ASP A 52 10.85 26.10 -0.31
CA ASP A 52 11.82 26.69 -1.23
C ASP A 52 12.60 25.55 -1.90
N VAL A 53 12.48 25.47 -3.23
CA VAL A 53 13.32 24.60 -4.06
C VAL A 53 13.99 25.49 -5.10
N ASP A 54 15.32 25.59 -5.01
CA ASP A 54 16.16 26.34 -5.95
C ASP A 54 15.75 27.81 -6.16
N GLY A 55 15.29 28.49 -5.10
CA GLY A 55 14.89 29.89 -5.13
C GLY A 55 13.49 30.12 -5.72
N LYS A 56 12.70 29.05 -5.86
CA LYS A 56 11.28 29.12 -6.21
C LYS A 56 10.44 28.66 -5.03
N GLU A 57 9.51 29.50 -4.61
CA GLU A 57 8.54 29.18 -3.58
C GLU A 57 7.44 28.28 -4.14
N PHE A 58 7.28 27.11 -3.52
CA PHE A 58 6.16 26.21 -3.74
C PHE A 58 5.27 26.19 -2.51
N GLU A 59 3.96 26.16 -2.73
CA GLU A 59 2.98 25.98 -1.67
C GLU A 59 2.64 24.49 -1.56
N SER A 60 2.53 23.97 -0.33
CA SER A 60 1.99 22.64 -0.06
C SER A 60 0.46 22.59 -0.26
N VAL A 61 -0.04 23.17 -1.36
CA VAL A 61 -1.46 23.19 -1.73
C VAL A 61 -1.60 22.34 -3.00
N THR A 62 -2.48 21.36 -2.96
CA THR A 62 -2.75 20.50 -4.11
C THR A 62 -4.17 20.72 -4.66
N PRO A 63 -4.47 20.30 -5.90
CA PRO A 63 -5.82 20.42 -6.45
C PRO A 63 -6.84 19.47 -5.80
N LEU A 64 -6.37 18.45 -5.08
CA LEU A 64 -7.22 17.50 -4.36
C LEU A 64 -7.15 17.78 -2.86
N PHE A 65 -8.24 17.52 -2.15
CA PHE A 65 -8.22 17.56 -0.69
C PHE A 65 -7.38 16.41 -0.12
N ASP A 66 -6.78 16.65 1.04
CA ASP A 66 -5.87 15.73 1.72
C ASP A 66 -6.52 14.35 1.93
N GLU A 67 -7.81 14.30 2.25
CA GLU A 67 -8.54 13.04 2.46
C GLU A 67 -8.62 12.18 1.20
N ILE A 68 -8.72 12.81 0.03
CA ILE A 68 -8.77 12.11 -1.26
C ILE A 68 -7.39 11.54 -1.59
N ILE A 69 -6.33 12.32 -1.34
CA ILE A 69 -4.95 11.86 -1.52
C ILE A 69 -4.63 10.72 -0.55
N ALA A 70 -4.98 10.87 0.72
CA ALA A 70 -4.78 9.85 1.74
C ALA A 70 -5.53 8.55 1.39
N HIS A 71 -6.78 8.66 0.91
CA HIS A 71 -7.53 7.50 0.45
C HIS A 71 -6.86 6.81 -0.74
N ARG A 72 -6.36 7.58 -1.73
CA ARG A 72 -5.62 7.02 -2.88
C ARG A 72 -4.34 6.31 -2.44
N LEU A 73 -3.56 6.93 -1.55
CA LEU A 73 -2.36 6.33 -0.96
C LEU A 73 -2.68 5.03 -0.21
N GLY A 74 -3.77 5.02 0.57
CA GLY A 74 -4.27 3.83 1.26
C GLY A 74 -4.51 2.63 0.33
N MET A 75 -4.86 2.87 -0.93
CA MET A 75 -5.15 1.83 -1.92
C MET A 75 -3.92 1.38 -2.73
N VAL A 76 -2.76 2.01 -2.56
CA VAL A 76 -1.53 1.60 -3.25
C VAL A 76 -1.07 0.23 -2.72
N PRO A 77 -0.76 -0.74 -3.59
CA PRO A 77 -0.27 -2.05 -3.15
C PRO A 77 1.17 -1.97 -2.63
N ILE A 78 1.31 -1.98 -1.30
CA ILE A 78 2.61 -1.98 -0.62
C ILE A 78 3.20 -3.41 -0.59
N PRO A 79 4.50 -3.59 -0.91
CA PRO A 79 5.17 -4.89 -0.78
C PRO A 79 5.14 -5.36 0.67
N THR A 80 4.93 -6.66 0.87
CA THR A 80 4.83 -7.26 2.20
C THR A 80 5.77 -8.45 2.31
N ASP A 81 6.60 -8.44 3.33
CA ASP A 81 7.39 -9.59 3.75
C ASP A 81 6.97 -10.02 5.17
N LEU A 82 6.27 -11.16 5.27
CA LEU A 82 5.75 -11.67 6.53
C LEU A 82 6.85 -12.16 7.49
N SER A 83 8.09 -12.33 7.01
CA SER A 83 9.22 -12.72 7.87
C SER A 83 9.85 -11.53 8.58
N LEU A 84 9.70 -10.32 8.02
CA LEU A 84 10.30 -9.09 8.53
C LEU A 84 9.36 -8.31 9.45
N PHE A 85 8.05 -8.39 9.20
CA PHE A 85 7.05 -7.56 9.86
C PHE A 85 6.12 -8.36 10.77
N ASN A 86 5.83 -7.77 11.93
CA ASN A 86 4.80 -8.24 12.85
C ASN A 86 3.62 -7.27 12.88
N TYR A 87 2.46 -7.76 13.33
CA TYR A 87 1.35 -6.87 13.65
C TYR A 87 1.74 -5.89 14.76
N GLN A 88 1.29 -4.63 14.65
CA GLN A 88 1.61 -3.59 15.64
C GLN A 88 1.16 -3.96 17.06
N LYS A 89 0.00 -4.61 17.20
CA LYS A 89 -0.55 -5.07 18.48
C LYS A 89 0.31 -6.12 19.19
N ASP A 90 1.06 -6.91 18.42
CA ASP A 90 1.89 -8.02 18.92
C ASP A 90 3.38 -7.61 18.98
N CYS A 91 3.69 -6.35 18.68
CA CYS A 91 5.04 -5.85 18.60
C CYS A 91 5.57 -5.43 19.98
N VAL A 92 6.88 -5.65 20.20
CA VAL A 92 7.59 -5.25 21.42
C VAL A 92 7.57 -3.74 21.69
N CYS A 93 7.33 -2.92 20.67
CA CYS A 93 7.23 -1.47 20.81
C CYS A 93 5.86 -0.99 21.32
N GLY A 94 4.95 -1.89 21.69
CA GLY A 94 3.63 -1.52 22.22
C GLY A 94 2.74 -0.76 21.22
N GLY A 95 3.03 -0.87 19.92
CA GLY A 95 2.28 -0.18 18.86
C GLY A 95 2.72 1.25 18.56
N GLU A 96 3.80 1.75 19.15
CA GLU A 96 4.33 3.10 18.83
C GLU A 96 4.84 3.26 17.39
N GLY A 97 5.13 2.14 16.71
CA GLY A 97 5.67 2.12 15.35
C GLY A 97 7.19 2.01 15.36
N CYS A 98 7.70 0.81 15.09
CA CYS A 98 9.11 0.54 14.93
C CYS A 98 9.39 -0.08 13.54
N PRO A 99 10.66 -0.16 13.11
CA PRO A 99 11.03 -0.74 11.82
C PRO A 99 10.56 -2.19 11.61
N SER A 100 10.19 -2.91 12.68
CA SER A 100 9.68 -4.29 12.62
C SER A 100 8.15 -4.40 12.55
N CYS A 101 7.39 -3.31 12.67
CA CYS A 101 5.93 -3.34 12.60
C CYS A 101 5.31 -2.27 11.70
N SER A 102 6.10 -1.32 11.21
CA SER A 102 5.66 -0.32 10.25
C SER A 102 6.73 -0.01 9.20
N ILE A 103 6.26 0.48 8.04
CA ILE A 103 7.11 1.04 6.99
C ILE A 103 6.73 2.51 6.85
N MET A 104 7.72 3.39 6.77
CA MET A 104 7.51 4.81 6.55
C MET A 104 7.97 5.18 5.15
N TYR A 105 7.07 5.79 4.38
CA TYR A 105 7.33 6.30 3.04
C TYR A 105 7.36 7.83 3.06
N LEU A 106 8.34 8.40 2.38
CA LEU A 106 8.43 9.82 2.09
C LEU A 106 7.99 10.06 0.65
N LEU A 107 7.07 10.99 0.45
CA LEU A 107 6.66 11.46 -0.86
C LEU A 107 6.88 12.96 -0.93
N LYS A 108 7.90 13.37 -1.70
CA LYS A 108 8.24 14.77 -1.92
C LYS A 108 8.31 15.06 -3.41
N LYS A 109 7.42 15.92 -3.91
CA LYS A 109 7.43 16.30 -5.33
C LYS A 109 6.86 17.70 -5.55
N SER A 110 7.43 18.42 -6.51
CA SER A 110 7.03 19.79 -6.87
C SER A 110 6.58 19.84 -8.34
N GLY A 111 5.49 20.56 -8.60
CA GLY A 111 4.88 20.70 -9.92
C GLY A 111 5.61 21.68 -10.87
N PRO A 112 5.20 21.75 -12.14
CA PRO A 112 4.08 21.01 -12.73
C PRO A 112 4.47 19.56 -13.06
N CYS A 113 3.78 18.59 -12.47
CA CYS A 113 4.00 17.16 -12.75
C CYS A 113 2.88 16.28 -12.18
N THR A 114 2.79 15.04 -12.65
CA THR A 114 1.97 14.01 -12.00
C THR A 114 2.80 13.27 -10.95
N VAL A 115 2.24 13.14 -9.75
CA VAL A 115 2.77 12.34 -8.66
C VAL A 115 2.27 10.90 -8.82
N TYR A 116 3.20 9.95 -8.85
CA TYR A 116 2.94 8.53 -9.00
C TYR A 116 3.33 7.76 -7.74
N SER A 117 2.84 6.53 -7.62
CA SER A 117 3.22 5.61 -6.53
C SER A 117 4.71 5.31 -6.49
N GLY A 118 5.40 5.33 -7.64
CA GLY A 118 6.86 5.15 -7.72
C GLY A 118 7.69 6.29 -7.13
N ASP A 119 7.08 7.46 -6.90
CA ASP A 119 7.72 8.61 -6.25
C ASP A 119 7.77 8.47 -4.72
N MET A 120 7.15 7.43 -4.16
CA MET A 120 7.22 7.13 -2.73
C MET A 120 8.51 6.40 -2.39
N GLU A 121 9.35 7.03 -1.58
CA GLU A 121 10.63 6.47 -1.15
C GLU A 121 10.50 5.84 0.24
N PRO A 122 10.81 4.54 0.40
CA PRO A 122 10.85 3.94 1.74
C PRO A 122 12.04 4.52 2.52
N LEU A 123 11.83 4.93 3.76
CA LEU A 123 12.90 5.40 4.64
C LEU A 123 13.75 4.27 5.26
N GLY A 124 13.38 3.02 4.99
CA GLY A 124 14.11 1.82 5.40
C GLY A 124 14.82 1.17 4.21
N SER A 125 14.64 -0.14 4.05
CA SER A 125 15.27 -0.90 2.97
C SER A 125 14.70 -0.52 1.59
N PRO A 126 15.55 -0.34 0.55
CA PRO A 126 15.09 -0.08 -0.82
C PRO A 126 14.19 -1.18 -1.41
N ASP A 127 14.31 -2.42 -0.92
CA ASP A 127 13.48 -3.56 -1.34
C ASP A 127 11.98 -3.38 -1.04
N LEU A 128 11.65 -2.44 -0.16
CA LEU A 128 10.27 -2.09 0.21
C LEU A 128 9.66 -1.03 -0.72
N LYS A 129 10.32 -0.69 -1.83
CA LYS A 129 9.76 0.20 -2.83
C LYS A 129 8.48 -0.40 -3.44
N VAL A 130 7.49 0.45 -3.71
CA VAL A 130 6.24 0.02 -4.34
C VAL A 130 6.53 -0.57 -5.72
N LYS A 131 6.11 -1.81 -5.95
CA LYS A 131 6.36 -2.54 -7.21
C LYS A 131 5.59 -1.96 -8.39
N ASP A 132 4.35 -1.53 -8.15
CA ASP A 132 3.51 -0.91 -9.16
C ASP A 132 3.78 0.61 -9.16
N GLU A 133 4.79 1.06 -9.90
CA GLU A 133 5.30 2.44 -9.86
C GLU A 133 4.44 3.47 -10.62
N ASN A 134 3.58 3.01 -11.54
CA ASN A 134 2.85 3.88 -12.48
C ASN A 134 1.40 4.20 -12.03
N ILE A 135 1.09 4.15 -10.74
CA ILE A 135 -0.25 4.47 -10.23
C ILE A 135 -0.33 5.98 -9.97
N PRO A 136 -1.18 6.75 -10.68
CA PRO A 136 -1.27 8.20 -10.48
C PRO A 136 -1.99 8.53 -9.17
N ILE A 137 -1.38 9.41 -8.37
CA ILE A 137 -1.92 9.85 -7.07
C ILE A 137 -2.59 11.22 -7.20
N VAL A 138 -1.86 12.23 -7.66
CA VAL A 138 -2.35 13.61 -7.84
C VAL A 138 -1.54 14.31 -8.93
N GLU A 139 -2.16 15.22 -9.67
CA GLU A 139 -1.47 16.11 -10.60
C GLU A 139 -1.24 17.45 -9.92
N LEU A 140 -0.01 17.95 -9.97
CA LEU A 140 0.39 19.22 -9.39
C LEU A 140 0.52 20.26 -10.51
N ALA A 141 -0.12 21.40 -10.31
CA ALA A 141 0.03 22.58 -11.16
C ALA A 141 1.33 23.34 -10.82
N ASP A 142 1.57 24.43 -11.54
CA ASP A 142 2.69 25.33 -11.26
C ASP A 142 2.67 25.82 -9.81
N ARG A 143 3.86 25.84 -9.17
CA ARG A 143 4.07 26.27 -7.77
C ARG A 143 3.35 25.45 -6.70
N GLN A 144 2.81 24.28 -7.05
CA GLN A 144 2.28 23.33 -6.08
C GLN A 144 3.33 22.29 -5.71
N SER A 145 3.32 21.86 -4.46
CA SER A 145 4.20 20.80 -3.96
C SER A 145 3.48 19.90 -2.97
N VAL A 146 4.02 18.69 -2.80
CA VAL A 146 3.57 17.76 -1.76
C VAL A 146 4.76 17.32 -0.94
N LEU A 147 4.56 17.27 0.37
CA LEU A 147 5.46 16.63 1.31
C LEU A 147 4.60 15.79 2.26
N ILE A 148 4.66 14.47 2.06
CA ILE A 148 3.79 13.52 2.76
C ILE A 148 4.65 12.43 3.39
N TYR A 149 4.37 12.11 4.65
CA TYR A 149 4.86 10.90 5.31
C TYR A 149 3.72 9.90 5.41
N ALA A 150 3.89 8.72 4.83
CA ALA A 150 2.88 7.68 4.84
C ALA A 150 3.37 6.45 5.61
N HIS A 151 2.61 6.06 6.63
CA HIS A 151 2.92 4.91 7.47
C HIS A 151 2.09 3.71 7.02
N ALA A 152 2.77 2.64 6.61
CA ALA A 152 2.15 1.37 6.28
C ALA A 152 2.26 0.39 7.46
N VAL A 153 1.16 -0.31 7.72
CA VAL A 153 1.03 -1.27 8.82
C VAL A 153 0.41 -2.58 8.33
N MET A 154 0.67 -3.66 9.06
CA MET A 154 0.11 -4.97 8.75
C MET A 154 -1.36 -5.05 9.17
N GLY A 155 -2.19 -5.56 8.28
CA GLY A 155 -3.61 -5.79 8.53
C GLY A 155 -4.20 -6.82 7.57
N THR A 156 -5.49 -7.07 7.74
CA THR A 156 -6.27 -8.05 6.97
C THR A 156 -7.46 -7.37 6.31
N ALA A 157 -7.92 -7.93 5.19
CA ALA A 157 -9.06 -7.38 4.46
C ALA A 157 -10.39 -7.47 5.23
N SER A 158 -10.47 -8.33 6.25
CA SER A 158 -11.57 -8.34 7.21
C SER A 158 -11.75 -7.01 7.96
N THR A 159 -10.67 -6.25 8.17
CA THR A 159 -10.73 -4.92 8.80
C THR A 159 -11.01 -3.83 7.79
N HIS A 160 -10.31 -3.82 6.65
CA HIS A 160 -10.50 -2.84 5.57
C HIS A 160 -9.99 -3.38 4.23
N VAL A 161 -10.68 -3.08 3.13
CA VAL A 161 -10.39 -3.60 1.78
C VAL A 161 -8.97 -3.30 1.27
N LYS A 162 -8.31 -2.25 1.78
CA LYS A 162 -6.93 -1.88 1.42
C LYS A 162 -5.90 -3.01 1.66
N TRP A 163 -6.17 -3.88 2.63
CA TRP A 163 -5.35 -5.03 2.95
C TRP A 163 -5.69 -6.28 2.12
N GLN A 164 -6.61 -6.18 1.15
CA GLN A 164 -6.92 -7.29 0.26
C GLN A 164 -5.71 -7.62 -0.62
N VAL A 165 -5.36 -8.91 -0.66
CA VAL A 165 -4.21 -9.43 -1.42
C VAL A 165 -4.57 -9.91 -2.81
N ALA A 166 -5.80 -10.39 -3.00
CA ALA A 166 -6.25 -11.01 -4.24
C ALA A 166 -7.33 -10.17 -4.92
N ASN A 167 -7.17 -9.92 -6.22
CA ASN A 167 -8.14 -9.21 -7.03
C ASN A 167 -8.91 -10.21 -7.90
N GLY A 168 -10.13 -10.56 -7.50
CA GLY A 168 -11.00 -11.51 -8.22
C GLY A 168 -10.67 -12.97 -7.92
N VAL A 169 -11.36 -13.54 -6.93
CA VAL A 169 -11.26 -14.98 -6.59
C VAL A 169 -12.62 -15.63 -6.82
N GLY A 170 -12.68 -16.61 -7.72
CA GLY A 170 -13.89 -17.32 -8.12
C GLY A 170 -13.61 -18.65 -8.82
#